data_AF-A0A820QQ32-F1
#
_entry.id   AF-A0A820QQ32-F1
#
_cell.length_a   1.000
_cell.length_b   1.000
_cell.length_c   1.000
_cell.angle_alpha   90.00
_cell.angle_beta   90.00
_cell.angle_gamma   90.00
#
_symmetry.space_group_name_H-M   'P 1'
#
loop_
_entity.id
_entity.type
_entity.pdbx_description
1 polymer ?
#
loop_
_entity_poly.entity_id
_entity_poly.type
_entity_poly.pdbx_seq_one_letter_code
_entity_poly.pdbx_strand_id
1 'polypeptide(L)' 'FIVGCGPAGIAAAIDLQAVSQLKFIVFEARNRVGGRVSTDTTIFGINTSIDLGAQWLHHYRPENPLRPSI' A
#
# COMPACT_ATOMS: atom_id res chain seq x y z
N PHE A 1 15.73 -3.57 8.22
CA PHE A 1 15.39 -3.35 6.80
C PHE A 1 14.11 -4.10 6.50
N ILE A 2 13.34 -3.67 5.51
CA ILE A 2 12.08 -4.29 5.09
C ILE A 2 12.25 -4.75 3.63
N VAL A 3 11.81 -5.96 3.32
CA VAL A 3 11.81 -6.49 1.94
C VAL A 3 10.37 -6.50 1.44
N GLY A 4 10.13 -5.76 0.36
CA GLY A 4 8.81 -5.53 -0.24
C GLY A 4 8.18 -4.22 0.24
N CYS A 5 7.83 -3.35 -0.69
CA CYS A 5 7.08 -2.10 -0.47
C CYS A 5 5.60 -2.27 -0.87
N GLY A 6 4.99 -3.38 -0.43
CA GLY A 6 3.54 -3.61 -0.47
C GLY A 6 2.84 -3.09 0.80
N PRO A 7 1.51 -3.32 0.97
CA PRO A 7 0.76 -2.79 2.11
C PRO A 7 1.35 -3.16 3.47
N ALA A 8 1.75 -4.42 3.65
CA ALA A 8 2.36 -4.88 4.90
C ALA A 8 3.73 -4.22 5.17
N GLY A 9 4.57 -4.09 4.13
CA GLY A 9 5.89 -3.47 4.28
C GLY A 9 5.80 -1.96 4.53
N ILE A 10 4.86 -1.28 3.87
CA ILE A 10 4.57 0.14 4.10
C ILE A 10 4.01 0.34 5.52
N ALA A 11 3.07 -0.49 5.97
CA ALA A 11 2.54 -0.41 7.33
C ALA A 11 3.65 -0.59 8.37
N ALA A 12 4.51 -1.61 8.21
CA ALA A 12 5.66 -1.79 9.08
C ALA A 12 6.64 -0.60 9.03
N ALA A 13 6.86 0.00 7.86
CA ALA A 13 7.71 1.19 7.73
C ALA A 13 7.12 2.40 8.48
N ILE A 14 5.80 2.59 8.44
CA ILE A 14 5.09 3.64 9.18
C ILE A 14 5.24 3.41 10.70
N ASP A 15 5.04 2.18 11.16
CA ASP A 15 5.20 1.84 12.58
C ASP A 15 6.64 2.08 13.06
N LEU A 16 7.63 1.68 12.26
CA LEU A 16 9.04 1.91 12.58
C LEU A 16 9.43 3.39 12.51
N GLN A 17 8.76 4.19 11.69
CA GLN A 17 8.97 5.64 11.62
C GLN A 17 8.50 6.36 12.89
N ALA A 18 7.51 5.81 13.60
CA ALA A 18 7.05 6.34 14.89
C ALA A 18 8.04 6.06 16.04
N VAL A 19 8.99 5.14 15.86
CA VAL A 19 10.03 4.84 16.85
C VAL A 19 11.14 5.88 16.73
N SER A 20 11.37 6.64 17.80
CA SER A 20 12.40 7.70 17.81
C SER A 20 13.78 7.14 17.48
N GLN A 21 14.50 7.84 16.58
CA GLN A 21 15.89 7.57 16.20
C GLN A 21 16.15 6.22 15.48
N LEU A 22 15.12 5.47 15.09
CA LEU A 22 15.30 4.25 14.33
C LEU A 22 15.53 4.53 12.85
N LYS A 23 16.69 4.10 12.32
CA LYS A 23 16.98 4.15 10.88
C LYS A 23 16.58 2.83 10.22
N PHE A 24 15.86 2.91 9.12
CA PHE A 24 15.49 1.74 8.32
C PHE A 24 15.53 2.06 6.82
N ILE A 25 15.47 1.01 6.02
CA ILE A 25 15.39 1.06 4.56
C ILE A 25 14.40 -0.01 4.09
N VAL A 26 13.67 0.30 3.02
CA VAL A 26 12.72 -0.60 2.35
C VAL A 26 13.25 -0.91 0.96
N PHE A 27 13.34 -2.20 0.61
CA PHE A 27 13.73 -2.65 -0.73
C PHE A 27 12.52 -3.18 -1.48
N GLU A 28 12.25 -2.68 -2.68
CA GLU A 28 11.20 -3.19 -3.57
C GLU A 28 11.81 -3.65 -4.88
N ALA A 29 11.42 -4.84 -5.33
CA ALA A 29 11.95 -5.43 -6.57
C ALA A 29 11.37 -4.75 -7.82
N ARG A 30 10.16 -4.19 -7.72
CA ARG A 30 9.51 -3.46 -8.82
C ARG A 30 9.95 -2.00 -8.87
N ASN A 31 9.72 -1.38 -10.01
CA ASN A 31 9.86 0.07 -10.21
C ASN A 31 8.68 0.89 -9.65
N ARG A 32 7.84 0.29 -8.80
CA ARG A 32 6.69 0.93 -8.16
C ARG A 32 6.43 0.30 -6.80
N VAL A 33 5.86 1.08 -5.89
CA VAL A 33 5.35 0.60 -4.61
C VAL A 33 3.98 -0.09 -4.78
N GLY A 34 3.42 -0.60 -3.68
CA GLY A 34 2.08 -1.18 -3.59
C GLY A 34 2.04 -2.71 -3.76
N GLY A 35 3.06 -3.34 -4.35
CA GLY A 35 3.10 -4.79 -4.53
C GLY A 35 1.89 -5.31 -5.31
N ARG A 36 1.03 -6.10 -4.66
CA ARG A 36 -0.23 -6.61 -5.23
C ARG A 36 -1.35 -5.55 -5.31
N VAL A 37 -1.18 -4.39 -4.68
CA VAL A 37 -2.01 -3.21 -4.94
C VAL A 37 -1.41 -2.49 -6.13
N SER A 38 -2.16 -2.42 -7.23
CA SER A 38 -1.65 -1.93 -8.51
C SER A 38 -2.80 -1.28 -9.27
N THR A 39 -2.69 0.02 -9.46
CA THR A 39 -3.61 0.79 -10.29
C THR A 39 -2.94 1.04 -11.63
N ASP A 40 -3.58 0.60 -12.72
CA ASP A 40 -3.22 0.99 -14.07
C ASP A 40 -3.96 2.26 -14.47
N THR A 41 -3.25 3.19 -15.08
CA THR A 41 -3.78 4.48 -15.58
C THR A 41 -3.51 4.67 -17.06
N THR A 42 -3.14 3.59 -17.77
CA THR A 42 -2.57 3.65 -19.12
C THR A 42 -3.42 2.94 -20.16
N ILE A 43 -3.97 1.77 -19.84
CA ILE A 43 -4.65 0.88 -20.78
C ILE A 43 -5.93 1.54 -21.32
N PHE A 44 -6.63 2.32 -20.49
CA PHE A 44 -7.89 2.97 -20.84
C PHE A 44 -7.78 4.50 -20.96
N GLY A 45 -6.54 5.01 -21.07
CA GLY A 45 -6.24 6.43 -21.16
C GLY A 45 -6.14 7.13 -19.81
N ILE A 46 -5.53 8.33 -19.82
CA ILE A 46 -5.09 9.06 -18.62
C ILE A 46 -6.22 9.40 -17.63
N ASN A 47 -7.47 9.42 -18.11
CA ASN A 47 -8.65 9.77 -17.30
C ASN A 47 -9.36 8.53 -16.72
N THR A 48 -8.81 7.33 -16.89
CA THR A 48 -9.42 6.10 -16.38
C THR A 48 -8.39 5.28 -15.62
N SER A 49 -8.63 5.11 -14.33
CA SER A 49 -7.81 4.31 -13.43
C SER A 49 -8.50 2.97 -13.15
N ILE A 50 -7.76 1.88 -13.19
CA ILE A 50 -8.28 0.52 -12.94
C ILE A 50 -7.34 -0.21 -11.99
N ASP A 51 -7.91 -0.79 -10.93
CA ASP A 51 -7.15 -1.67 -10.04
C ASP A 51 -7.00 -3.07 -10.64
N LEU A 52 -5.77 -3.45 -10.94
CA LEU A 52 -5.39 -4.79 -11.40
C LEU A 52 -5.13 -5.78 -10.24
N GLY A 53 -5.50 -5.39 -9.01
CA GLY A 53 -5.17 -6.12 -7.79
C GLY A 53 -6.24 -5.98 -6.71
N ALA A 54 -5.93 -5.24 -5.65
CA ALA A 54 -6.78 -5.09 -4.45
C ALA A 54 -8.02 -4.19 -4.68
N GLN A 55 -8.83 -4.52 -5.66
CA GLN A 55 -10.01 -3.75 -6.10
C GLN A 55 -11.21 -3.82 -5.12
N TRP A 56 -11.21 -4.76 -4.17
CA TRP A 56 -12.33 -5.00 -3.27
C TRP A 56 -11.95 -4.67 -1.82
N LEU A 57 -12.76 -3.82 -1.18
CA LEU A 57 -12.78 -3.65 0.27
C LEU A 57 -13.93 -4.46 0.85
N HIS A 58 -13.59 -5.58 1.49
CA HIS A 58 -14.59 -6.44 2.09
C HIS A 58 -15.07 -5.88 3.43
N HIS A 59 -16.39 -5.85 3.62
CA HIS A 59 -17.08 -5.49 4.87
C HIS A 59 -16.77 -4.08 5.41
N TYR A 60 -17.77 -3.20 5.40
CA TYR A 60 -17.72 -1.94 6.13
C TYR A 60 -18.09 -2.18 7.61
N ARG A 61 -17.08 -2.53 8.41
CA ARG A 61 -17.23 -2.86 9.84
C ARG A 61 -16.17 -2.10 10.67
N PRO A 62 -16.42 -1.82 11.95
CA PRO A 62 -15.46 -1.13 12.82
C PRO A 62 -14.10 -1.81 12.94
N GLU A 63 -14.03 -3.13 12.79
CA GLU A 63 -12.79 -3.91 12.92
C GLU A 63 -11.94 -3.87 11.64
N ASN A 64 -12.47 -3.38 10.52
CA ASN A 64 -11.72 -3.28 9.28
C ASN A 64 -10.75 -2.09 9.37
N PRO A 65 -9.42 -2.30 9.35
CA PRO A 65 -8.44 -1.23 9.47
C PRO A 65 -8.43 -0.26 8.27
N LEU A 66 -9.10 -0.61 7.17
CA LEU A 66 -9.27 0.25 6.00
C LEU A 66 -10.56 1.08 6.03
N ARG A 67 -11.39 0.91 7.07
CA ARG A 67 -12.55 1.77 7.28
C ARG A 67 -12.07 3.19 7.62
N PRO A 68 -12.52 4.24 6.90
CA PRO A 68 -12.20 5.62 7.25
C PRO A 68 -12.73 5.99 8.64
N SER A 69 -11.91 6.69 9.42
CA SER A 69 -12.26 7.30 10.71
C SER A 69 -13.06 8.59 10.49
N ILE A 70 -14.21 8.50 9.83
CA ILE A 70 -15.19 9.60 9.77
C ILE A 70 -16.07 9.62 11.03
#